data_AF-Q1Z9D8-F1
#
_entry.id   AF-Q1Z9D8-F1
#
_cell.length_a   1.000
_cell.length_b   1.000
_cell.length_c   1.000
_cell.angle_alpha   90.00
_cell.angle_beta   90.00
_cell.angle_gamma   90.00
#
_symmetry.space_group_name_H-M   'P 1'
#
loop_
_entity.id
_entity.type
_entity.pdbx_description
1 polymer ?
#
loop_
_entity_poly.entity_id
_entity_poly.type
_entity_poly.pdbx_seq_one_letter_code
_entity_poly.pdbx_strand_id
1 'polypeptide(L)' 'MNNTLYQLLKNDIRASIALARSYRLAGERRTAIQFMADIKETRKELTEVIANVAT' A
#
# COMPACT_ATOMS: atom_id res chain seq x y z
N MET A 1 4.22 17.65 8.46
CA MET A 1 3.70 16.46 7.75
C MET A 1 2.96 16.91 6.50
N ASN A 2 3.37 16.50 5.29
CA ASN A 2 2.52 16.68 4.11
C ASN A 2 1.32 15.74 4.27
N ASN A 3 0.27 16.23 4.95
CA ASN A 3 -0.88 15.43 5.39
C ASN A 3 -1.55 14.76 4.19
N THR A 4 -1.53 15.42 3.03
CA THR A 4 -2.04 14.88 1.77
C THR A 4 -1.30 13.60 1.35
N LEU A 5 0.03 13.62 1.25
CA LEU A 5 0.80 12.44 0.85
C LEU A 5 0.65 11.28 1.83
N TYR A 6 0.69 11.57 3.13
CA TYR A 6 0.47 10.56 4.18
C TYR A 6 -0.89 9.86 4.04
N GLN A 7 -1.97 10.62 3.79
CA GLN A 7 -3.30 10.02 3.62
C GLN A 7 -3.43 9.26 2.31
N LEU A 8 -2.82 9.75 1.22
CA LEU A 8 -2.81 9.06 -0.07
C LEU A 8 -2.15 7.67 0.05
N LEU A 9 -0.96 7.60 0.64
CA LEU A 9 -0.25 6.33 0.83
C LEU A 9 -1.04 5.33 1.70
N LYS A 10 -1.74 5.82 2.72
CA LYS A 10 -2.64 4.97 3.54
C LYS A 10 -3.83 4.45 2.75
N ASN A 11 -4.42 5.28 1.90
CA ASN A 11 -5.55 4.88 1.07
C ASN A 11 -5.12 3.87 0.01
N ASP A 12 -3.95 4.06 -0.58
CA ASP A 12 -3.36 3.13 -1.55
C ASP A 12 -3.10 1.75 -0.93
N ILE A 13 -2.50 1.69 0.26
CA ILE A 13 -2.33 0.41 1.00
C ILE A 13 -3.69 -0.29 1.22
N ARG A 14 -4.74 0.45 1.60
CA ARG A 14 -6.07 -0.14 1.83
C ARG A 14 -6.68 -0.67 0.53
N ALA A 15 -6.56 0.08 -0.56
CA ALA A 15 -7.05 -0.33 -1.87
C ALA A 15 -6.34 -1.59 -2.35
N SER A 16 -5.01 -1.63 -2.25
CA SER A 16 -4.21 -2.80 -2.64
C SER A 16 -4.51 -4.04 -1.80
N ILE A 17 -4.81 -3.89 -0.49
CA ILE A 17 -5.27 -5.03 0.34
C ILE A 17 -6.63 -5.55 -0.16
N ALA A 18 -7.56 -4.65 -0.46
CA ALA A 18 -8.88 -5.04 -0.96
C ALA A 18 -8.76 -5.77 -2.30
N LEU A 19 -7.96 -5.24 -3.22
CA LEU A 19 -7.71 -5.85 -4.53
C LEU A 19 -6.99 -7.21 -4.41
N ALA A 20 -5.94 -7.31 -3.60
CA ALA A 20 -5.24 -8.57 -3.34
C ALA A 20 -6.21 -9.66 -2.85
N ARG A 21 -7.12 -9.30 -1.93
CA ARG A 21 -8.14 -10.22 -1.42
C ARG A 21 -9.13 -10.62 -2.53
N SER A 22 -9.65 -9.67 -3.29
CA SER A 22 -10.59 -9.93 -4.39
C SER A 22 -9.99 -10.84 -5.45
N TYR A 23 -8.77 -10.57 -5.91
CA TYR A 23 -8.08 -11.41 -6.88
C TYR A 23 -7.73 -12.79 -6.32
N ARG A 24 -7.37 -12.90 -5.04
CA ARG A 24 -7.16 -14.20 -4.41
C ARG A 24 -8.44 -15.04 -4.41
N LEU A 25 -9.59 -14.44 -4.10
CA LEU A 25 -10.89 -15.12 -4.11
C LEU A 25 -11.35 -15.50 -5.52
N ALA A 26 -10.96 -14.72 -6.54
CA ALA A 26 -11.21 -15.02 -7.94
C ALA A 26 -10.27 -16.10 -8.53
N GLY A 27 -9.29 -16.59 -7.77
CA GLY A 27 -8.28 -17.54 -8.25
C GLY A 27 -7.10 -16.91 -8.99
N GLU A 28 -7.07 -15.58 -9.12
CA GLU A 28 -6.04 -14.80 -9.80
C GLU A 28 -4.80 -14.59 -8.92
N ARG A 29 -4.10 -15.70 -8.62
CA ARG A 29 -3.01 -15.73 -7.65
C ARG A 29 -1.85 -14.79 -8.00
N ARG A 30 -1.46 -14.70 -9.27
CA ARG A 30 -0.35 -13.83 -9.71
C ARG A 30 -0.68 -12.37 -9.46
N THR A 31 -1.89 -11.95 -9.82
CA THR A 31 -2.38 -10.58 -9.61
C THR A 31 -2.50 -10.26 -8.11
N ALA A 32 -3.00 -11.20 -7.32
CA ALA A 32 -3.04 -11.04 -5.86
C ALA A 32 -1.63 -10.85 -5.25
N ILE A 33 -0.63 -11.60 -5.73
CA ILE A 33 0.77 -11.45 -5.30
C ILE A 33 1.32 -10.08 -5.71
N GLN A 34 0.99 -9.58 -6.89
CA GLN A 34 1.42 -8.25 -7.34
C GLN A 34 0.94 -7.17 -6.37
N PHE A 35 -0.35 -7.14 -6.03
CA PHE A 35 -0.87 -6.17 -5.06
C PHE A 35 -0.23 -6.33 -3.67
N MET A 36 0.19 -7.54 -3.28
CA MET A 36 0.95 -7.74 -2.03
C MET A 36 2.36 -7.16 -2.10
N ALA A 37 3.01 -7.20 -3.28
CA ALA A 37 4.29 -6.53 -3.50
C ALA A 37 4.12 -5.01 -3.45
N ASP A 38 3.09 -4.47 -4.10
CA ASP A 38 2.79 -3.04 -4.12
C ASP A 38 2.55 -2.51 -2.69
N ILE A 39 1.81 -3.25 -1.84
CA ILE A 39 1.63 -2.89 -0.41
C ILE A 39 2.98 -2.74 0.31
N LYS A 40 3.95 -3.61 0.02
CA LYS A 40 5.27 -3.57 0.68
C LYS A 40 6.03 -2.31 0.27
N GLU A 41 5.96 -1.93 -1.00
CA GLU A 41 6.58 -0.72 -1.53
C GLU A 41 5.94 0.54 -0.94
N THR A 42 4.61 0.66 -1.01
CA THR A 42 3.89 1.81 -0.46
C THR A 42 4.10 1.96 1.06
N ARG A 43 4.24 0.85 1.81
CA ARG A 43 4.59 0.90 3.25
C ARG A 43 5.99 1.43 3.50
N LYS A 44 6.95 1.11 2.64
CA LYS A 44 8.31 1.63 2.74
C LYS A 44 8.28 3.15 2.57
N GLU A 45 7.62 3.64 1.51
CA GLU A 45 7.46 5.07 1.26
C GLU A 45 6.74 5.79 2.42
N LEU A 46 5.67 5.20 2.96
CA LEU A 46 4.98 5.77 4.12
C LEU A 46 5.90 5.88 5.34
N THR A 47 6.77 4.89 5.56
CA THR A 47 7.74 4.90 6.66
C THR A 47 8.77 6.03 6.47
N GLU A 48 9.26 6.23 5.24
CA GLU A 48 10.17 7.34 4.90
C GLU A 48 9.50 8.69 5.12
N VAL A 49 8.23 8.85 4.71
CA VAL A 49 7.44 10.08 4.95
C VAL A 49 7.28 10.35 6.45
N ILE A 50 7.06 9.32 7.27
CA ILE A 50 6.96 9.48 8.73
C ILE A 50 8.32 9.86 9.34
N ALA A 51 9.40 9.21 8.91
CA ALA A 51 10.74 9.46 9.42
C ALA A 51 11.24 10.89 9.09
N ASN A 52 11.02 11.35 7.85
CA ASN A 52 11.39 12.70 7.39
C ASN A 52 10.61 13.83 8.08
N VAL A 53 9.51 13.51 8.77
CA VAL A 53 8.72 14.47 9.55
C VAL A 53 9.16 14.51 11.02
N ALA A 54 9.89 13.50 11.49
CA ALA A 54 10.38 13.42 12.86
C ALA A 54 11.76 14.07 13.08
N THR A 55 12.44 14.46 11.99
CA THR A 55 13.68 15.26 11.95
C THR A 55 13.39 16.73 11.73
#